data_AF-X6NH41-F1
#
_entry.id   AF-X6NH41-F1
#
_cell.length_a   1.000
_cell.length_b   1.000
_cell.length_c   1.000
_cell.angle_alpha   90.00
_cell.angle_beta   90.00
_cell.angle_gamma   90.00
#
_symmetry.space_group_name_H-M   'P 1'
#
loop_
_entity.id
_entity.type
_entity.pdbx_description
1 polymer ?
#
loop_
_entity_poly.entity_id
_entity_poly.type
_entity_poly.pdbx_seq_one_letter_code
_entity_poly.pdbx_strand_id
1 'polypeptide(L)'
;TLKEAQQINKSLMTLGRVISALVEEKGHVPYRDSKLTRLLSDALGGNSKTCLIITASPAEYNEEETLSTLRFGQSAKSIKNRVKVNTDYSLSEYKKIVAKLQLEIKQLKLTIKNMQAQLDALNANK
;
A
#
# COMPACT_ATOMS: atom_id res chain seq x y z
N THR A 1 16.47 27.90 -15.16
CA THR A 1 16.04 27.37 -16.48
C THR A 1 16.18 25.87 -16.69
N LEU A 2 17.30 25.15 -16.49
CA LEU A 2 17.27 23.65 -16.53
C LEU A 2 16.76 23.03 -15.21
N LYS A 3 17.23 23.56 -14.06
CA LYS A 3 16.79 23.13 -12.73
C LYS A 3 15.30 23.37 -12.48
N GLU A 4 14.71 24.42 -13.06
CA GLU A 4 13.28 24.71 -12.93
C GLU A 4 12.43 23.74 -13.76
N ALA A 5 12.83 23.44 -15.01
CA ALA A 5 12.15 22.45 -15.85
C ALA A 5 12.11 21.05 -15.19
N GLN A 6 13.19 20.66 -14.51
CA GLN A 6 13.23 19.42 -13.71
C GLN A 6 12.29 19.44 -12.50
N GLN A 7 12.05 20.61 -11.89
CA GLN A 7 11.13 20.73 -10.74
C GLN A 7 9.66 20.68 -11.18
N ILE A 8 9.31 21.18 -12.37
CA ILE A 8 7.94 21.14 -12.90
C ILE A 8 7.43 19.71 -13.02
N ASN A 9 8.25 18.79 -13.54
CA ASN A 9 7.87 17.39 -13.76
C ASN A 9 8.28 16.46 -12.62
N LYS A 10 8.85 17.00 -11.53
CA LYS A 10 9.32 16.19 -10.40
C LYS A 10 8.21 15.34 -9.80
N SER A 11 7.00 15.88 -9.63
CA SER A 11 5.86 15.15 -9.08
C SER A 11 5.45 13.96 -9.96
N LEU A 12 5.42 14.14 -11.28
CA LEU A 12 5.05 13.10 -12.23
C LEU A 12 6.12 12.02 -12.33
N MET A 13 7.40 12.40 -12.36
CA MET A 13 8.51 11.45 -12.31
C MET A 13 8.51 10.64 -11.00
N THR A 14 8.27 11.30 -9.86
CA THR A 14 8.15 10.60 -8.56
C THR A 14 6.94 9.67 -8.56
N LEU A 15 5.81 10.06 -9.16
CA LEU A 15 4.64 9.20 -9.28
C LEU A 15 4.97 7.91 -10.05
N GLY A 16 5.67 8.03 -11.19
CA GLY A 16 6.16 6.85 -11.92
C GLY A 16 7.05 5.95 -11.07
N ARG A 17 8.00 6.53 -10.32
CA ARG A 17 8.89 5.77 -9.41
C ARG A 17 8.11 5.07 -8.28
N VAL A 18 7.08 5.70 -7.74
CA VAL A 18 6.20 5.12 -6.72
C VAL A 18 5.44 3.93 -7.28
N ILE A 19 4.87 4.05 -8.48
CA ILE A 19 4.14 2.97 -9.15
C ILE A 19 5.07 1.79 -9.41
N SER A 20 6.25 2.01 -10.00
CA SER A 20 7.22 0.94 -10.24
C SER A 20 7.63 0.24 -8.93
N ALA A 21 7.89 0.99 -7.87
CA ALA A 21 8.24 0.41 -6.57
C ALA A 21 7.12 -0.44 -5.96
N LEU A 22 5.86 -0.05 -6.16
CA LEU A 22 4.70 -0.81 -5.70
C LEU A 22 4.48 -2.09 -6.51
N VAL A 23 4.68 -2.04 -7.83
CA VAL A 23 4.52 -3.21 -8.71
C VAL A 23 5.62 -4.25 -8.46
N GLU A 24 6.85 -3.79 -8.20
CA GLU A 24 7.99 -4.66 -7.86
C GLU A 24 8.01 -5.10 -6.39
N GLU A 25 7.00 -4.72 -5.60
CA GLU A 25 6.89 -5.00 -4.16
C GLU A 25 8.17 -4.63 -3.37
N LYS A 26 8.80 -3.51 -3.74
CA LYS A 26 9.99 -2.99 -3.05
C LYS A 26 9.65 -2.62 -1.61
N GLY A 27 10.56 -2.93 -0.69
CA GLY A 27 10.38 -2.61 0.74
C GLY A 27 10.23 -1.11 1.03
N HIS A 28 10.88 -0.24 0.25
CA HIS A 28 10.77 1.22 0.37
C HIS A 28 10.14 1.83 -0.89
N VAL A 29 9.03 2.55 -0.69
CA VAL A 29 8.31 3.30 -1.73
C VAL A 29 8.52 4.80 -1.51
N PRO A 30 9.03 5.56 -2.50
CA PRO A 30 9.50 6.94 -2.31
C PRO A 30 8.37 7.98 -2.32
N TYR A 31 7.30 7.78 -1.53
CA TYR A 31 6.19 8.74 -1.48
C TYR A 31 6.65 10.13 -1.07
N ARG A 32 7.69 10.23 -0.22
CA ARG A 32 8.17 11.49 0.37
C ARG A 32 8.93 12.39 -0.61
N ASP A 33 9.34 11.87 -1.77
CA ASP A 33 10.14 12.60 -2.76
C ASP A 33 9.35 13.75 -3.43
N SER A 34 8.01 13.72 -3.38
CA SER A 34 7.15 14.81 -3.85
C SER A 34 5.92 15.02 -2.96
N LYS A 35 5.39 16.26 -2.91
CA LYS A 35 4.16 16.55 -2.17
C LYS A 35 2.95 15.77 -2.71
N LEU A 36 2.85 15.63 -4.04
CA LEU A 36 1.77 14.91 -4.70
C LEU A 36 1.71 13.45 -4.25
N THR A 37 2.84 12.74 -4.32
CA THR A 37 2.90 11.32 -3.93
C THR A 37 2.71 11.11 -2.43
N ARG A 38 3.00 12.12 -1.58
CA ARG A 38 2.64 12.09 -0.16
C ARG A 38 1.13 12.19 0.04
N LEU A 39 0.47 13.09 -0.67
CA LEU A 39 -0.99 13.25 -0.58
C LEU A 39 -1.72 12.02 -1.12
N LEU A 40 -1.15 11.37 -2.14
CA LEU A 40 -1.71 10.17 -2.77
C LEU A 40 -1.21 8.85 -2.18
N SER A 41 -0.51 8.86 -1.04
CA SER A 41 0.04 7.62 -0.46
C SER A 41 -1.06 6.58 -0.16
N ASP A 42 -2.22 7.04 0.28
CA ASP A 42 -3.35 6.16 0.55
C ASP A 42 -4.00 5.64 -0.74
N ALA A 43 -4.00 6.46 -1.79
CA ALA A 43 -4.51 6.09 -3.11
C ALA A 43 -3.63 5.04 -3.81
N LEU A 44 -2.33 5.00 -3.51
CA LEU A 44 -1.35 4.15 -4.19
C LEU A 44 -0.77 3.14 -3.19
N GLY A 45 -1.38 1.97 -3.05
CA GLY A 45 -0.92 0.89 -2.14
C GLY A 45 -1.44 0.99 -0.69
N GLY A 46 -2.24 2.01 -0.37
CA GLY A 46 -2.79 2.25 0.97
C GLY A 46 -4.28 1.92 1.11
N ASN A 47 -4.95 2.63 2.02
CA ASN A 47 -6.37 2.42 2.33
C ASN A 47 -7.28 3.33 1.48
N SER A 48 -7.41 3.01 0.19
CA SER A 48 -8.33 3.72 -0.70
C SER A 48 -8.80 2.84 -1.85
N LYS A 49 -10.05 3.03 -2.29
CA LYS A 49 -10.53 2.48 -3.56
C LYS A 49 -10.17 3.47 -4.66
N THR A 50 -9.11 3.17 -5.40
CA THR A 50 -8.54 4.11 -6.37
C THR A 50 -8.93 3.73 -7.80
N CYS A 51 -9.37 4.72 -8.56
CA CYS A 51 -9.55 4.64 -10.01
C CYS A 51 -8.58 5.62 -10.66
N LEU A 52 -7.87 5.17 -11.70
CA LEU A 52 -7.01 6.00 -12.53
C LEU A 52 -7.64 6.12 -13.91
N ILE A 53 -7.93 7.35 -14.33
CA ILE A 53 -8.36 7.67 -15.69
C ILE A 53 -7.13 8.12 -16.47
N ILE A 54 -6.82 7.40 -17.55
CA ILE A 54 -5.76 7.79 -18.48
C ILE A 54 -6.38 8.45 -19.70
N THR A 55 -5.79 9.56 -20.14
CA THR A 55 -6.23 10.32 -21.32
C THR A 55 -5.12 10.28 -22.35
N ALA A 56 -5.43 9.84 -23.56
CA ALA A 56 -4.47 9.73 -24.65
C ALA A 56 -5.03 10.29 -25.95
N SER A 57 -4.15 10.71 -26.85
CA SER A 57 -4.53 11.31 -28.14
C SER A 57 -4.52 10.24 -29.24
N PRO A 58 -5.53 10.20 -30.13
CA PRO A 58 -5.52 9.27 -31.26
C PRO A 58 -4.64 9.74 -32.43
N ALA A 59 -4.05 10.94 -32.35
CA ALA A 59 -3.28 11.49 -33.46
C ALA A 59 -1.90 10.83 -33.59
N GLU A 60 -1.50 10.52 -34.83
CA GLU A 60 -0.25 9.82 -35.16
C GLU A 60 1.00 10.53 -34.60
N TYR A 61 1.04 11.86 -34.66
CA TYR A 61 2.16 12.63 -34.10
C TYR A 61 2.30 12.53 -32.57
N ASN A 62 1.31 11.96 -31.86
CA ASN A 62 1.35 11.70 -30.41
C ASN A 62 1.51 10.20 -30.08
N GLU A 63 1.86 9.35 -31.05
CA GLU A 63 1.95 7.90 -30.85
C GLU A 63 2.84 7.53 -29.67
N GLU A 64 4.03 8.14 -29.57
CA GLU A 64 5.02 7.85 -28.51
C GLU A 64 4.49 8.18 -27.10
N GLU A 65 3.88 9.35 -26.93
CA GLU A 65 3.31 9.80 -25.65
C GLU A 65 2.06 8.99 -25.28
N THR A 66 1.27 8.61 -26.28
CA THR A 66 0.11 7.72 -26.10
C THR A 66 0.54 6.35 -25.62
N LEU A 67 1.56 5.77 -26.24
CA LEU A 67 2.12 4.49 -25.82
C LEU A 67 2.69 4.56 -24.39
N SER A 68 3.40 5.65 -24.05
CA SER A 68 3.92 5.89 -22.71
C SER A 68 2.80 5.98 -21.66
N THR A 69 1.72 6.68 -21.98
CA THR A 69 0.52 6.80 -21.13
C THR A 69 -0.17 5.45 -20.90
N LEU A 70 -0.30 4.63 -21.96
CA LEU A 70 -0.89 3.30 -21.86
C LEU A 70 -0.04 2.36 -21.00
N ARG A 71 1.29 2.37 -21.16
CA ARG A 71 2.22 1.57 -20.35
C ARG A 71 2.20 1.99 -18.88
N PHE A 72 2.07 3.29 -18.62
CA PHE A 72 1.87 3.81 -17.27
C PHE A 72 0.58 3.25 -16.65
N GLY A 73 -0.54 3.31 -17.38
CA GLY A 73 -1.82 2.74 -16.95
C GLY A 73 -1.74 1.22 -16.69
N GLN A 74 -1.04 0.49 -17.56
CA GLN A 74 -0.81 -0.95 -17.39
C GLN A 74 -0.04 -1.26 -16.11
N SER A 75 1.02 -0.50 -15.80
CA SER A 75 1.78 -0.65 -14.55
C SER A 75 0.92 -0.31 -13.34
N ALA A 76 0.20 0.81 -13.38
CA ALA A 76 -0.66 1.26 -12.29
C ALA A 76 -1.80 0.27 -11.97
N LYS A 77 -2.32 -0.43 -12.99
CA LYS A 77 -3.36 -1.46 -12.83
C LYS A 77 -2.92 -2.63 -11.93
N SER A 78 -1.62 -2.92 -11.86
CA SER A 78 -1.07 -4.02 -11.06
C SER A 78 -0.94 -3.68 -9.57
N ILE A 79 -1.14 -2.42 -9.17
CA ILE A 79 -1.07 -2.00 -7.78
C ILE A 79 -2.25 -2.57 -7.00
N LYS A 80 -1.95 -3.19 -5.85
CA LYS A 80 -2.95 -3.71 -4.91
C LYS A 80 -3.07 -2.79 -3.70
N ASN A 81 -4.25 -2.21 -3.51
CA ASN A 81 -4.56 -1.41 -2.32
C ASN A 81 -5.07 -2.30 -1.17
N ARG A 82 -4.81 -1.86 0.06
CA ARG A 82 -5.25 -2.53 1.29
C ARG A 82 -6.42 -1.78 1.90
N VAL A 83 -7.58 -1.95 1.27
CA VAL A 83 -8.81 -1.24 1.63
C VAL A 83 -9.43 -1.81 2.91
N LYS A 84 -9.79 -0.92 3.83
CA LYS A 84 -10.48 -1.17 5.10
C LYS A 84 -11.51 -0.08 5.35
N VAL A 85 -12.63 -0.42 5.97
CA VAL A 85 -13.64 0.56 6.37
C VAL A 85 -13.03 1.48 7.43
N ASN A 86 -13.06 2.79 7.19
CA ASN A 86 -12.64 3.78 8.18
C ASN A 86 -13.71 3.84 9.26
N THR A 87 -13.34 3.52 10.49
CA THR A 87 -14.24 3.61 11.65
C THR A 87 -13.61 4.48 12.71
N ASP A 88 -14.35 5.51 13.10
CA ASP A 88 -14.01 6.33 14.26
C ASP A 88 -14.66 5.71 15.50
N TYR A 89 -13.89 5.55 16.57
CA TYR A 89 -14.39 5.06 17.84
C TYR A 89 -14.27 6.14 18.90
N SER A 90 -15.26 6.20 19.78
CA SER A 90 -15.15 6.99 21.01
C SER A 90 -14.09 6.40 21.95
N LEU A 91 -13.60 7.20 22.90
CA LEU A 91 -12.62 6.74 23.89
C LEU A 91 -13.14 5.53 24.71
N SER A 92 -14.44 5.48 25.00
CA SER A 92 -15.05 4.39 25.74
C SER A 92 -15.12 3.10 24.92
N GLU A 93 -15.39 3.19 23.63
CA GLU A 93 -15.35 2.06 22.70
C GLU A 93 -13.93 1.54 22.49
N TYR A 94 -12.94 2.42 22.30
CA TYR A 94 -11.54 2.03 22.24
C TYR A 94 -11.10 1.28 23.49
N LYS A 95 -11.46 1.75 24.70
CA LYS A 95 -11.16 1.04 25.95
C LYS A 95 -11.76 -0.37 25.98
N LYS A 96 -13.00 -0.53 25.52
CA LYS A 96 -13.65 -1.86 25.41
C LYS A 96 -12.93 -2.77 24.43
N ILE A 97 -12.57 -2.25 23.25
CA ILE A 97 -11.83 -2.99 22.22
C ILE A 97 -10.47 -3.45 22.76
N VAL A 98 -9.72 -2.56 23.40
CA VAL A 98 -8.41 -2.88 24.00
C VAL A 98 -8.54 -3.96 25.07
N ALA A 99 -9.52 -3.85 25.97
CA ALA A 99 -9.75 -4.87 27.00
C ALA A 99 -10.08 -6.25 26.39
N LYS A 100 -10.91 -6.28 25.35
CA LYS A 100 -11.24 -7.51 24.62
C LYS A 100 -10.01 -8.12 23.95
N LEU A 101 -9.23 -7.32 23.24
CA LEU A 101 -8.00 -7.77 22.56
C LEU A 101 -6.95 -8.29 23.55
N GLN A 102 -6.81 -7.67 24.73
CA GLN A 102 -5.91 -8.15 25.78
C GLN A 102 -6.31 -9.53 26.32
N LEU A 103 -7.61 -9.77 26.49
CA LEU A 103 -8.15 -11.05 26.94
C LEU A 103 -7.91 -12.14 25.88
N GLU A 104 -8.16 -11.81 24.61
CA GLU A 104 -7.92 -12.70 23.47
C GLU A 104 -6.42 -13.06 23.34
N ILE A 105 -5.53 -12.08 23.46
CA ILE A 105 -4.07 -12.31 23.50
C ILE A 105 -3.69 -13.27 24.64
N LYS A 106 -4.29 -13.10 25.83
CA LYS A 106 -4.02 -14.00 26.97
C LYS A 106 -4.46 -15.44 26.67
N GLN A 107 -5.64 -15.61 26.08
CA GLN A 107 -6.15 -16.94 25.69
C GLN A 107 -5.29 -17.57 24.60
N LEU A 108 -4.95 -16.83 23.54
CA LEU A 108 -4.10 -17.33 22.46
C LEU A 108 -2.72 -17.78 22.98
N LYS A 109 -2.11 -17.01 23.90
CA LYS A 109 -0.84 -17.41 24.53
C LYS A 109 -0.95 -18.70 25.34
N LEU A 110 -2.05 -18.91 26.07
CA LEU A 110 -2.30 -20.15 26.80
C LEU A 110 -2.47 -21.34 25.84
N THR A 111 -3.25 -21.15 24.78
CA THR A 111 -3.45 -22.19 23.75
C THR A 111 -2.13 -22.58 23.09
N ILE A 112 -1.32 -21.60 22.69
CA ILE A 112 0.02 -21.85 22.11
C ILE A 112 0.90 -22.63 23.10
N LYS A 113 0.92 -22.23 24.38
CA LYS A 113 1.69 -22.93 25.41
C LYS A 113 1.25 -24.38 25.59
N ASN A 114 -0.06 -24.64 25.62
CA ASN A 114 -0.60 -25.98 25.76
C ASN A 114 -0.28 -26.84 24.53
N MET A 115 -0.43 -26.29 23.33
CA MET A 115 -0.09 -26.98 22.08
C MET A 115 1.41 -27.31 22.01
N GLN A 116 2.27 -26.39 22.45
CA GLN A 116 3.72 -26.63 22.53
C GLN A 116 4.03 -27.79 23.49
N ALA A 117 3.43 -27.80 24.68
CA ALA A 117 3.63 -28.87 25.65
C ALA A 117 3.14 -30.24 25.13
N GLN A 118 2.05 -30.27 24.37
CA GLN A 118 1.57 -31.49 23.71
C GLN A 118 2.53 -31.99 22.63
N LEU A 119 3.08 -31.08 21.82
CA LEU A 119 4.09 -31.39 20.81
C LEU A 119 5.36 -31.98 21.44
N ASP A 120 5.85 -31.35 22.51
CA ASP A 120 7.04 -31.80 23.23
C ASP A 120 6.83 -33.19 23.85
N ALA A 121 5.65 -33.44 24.44
CA ALA A 121 5.29 -34.76 24.97
C ALA A 121 5.16 -35.84 23.88
N LEU A 122 4.66 -35.49 22.70
CA LEU A 122 4.55 -36.43 21.58
C LEU A 122 5.92 -36.76 20.97
N ASN A 123 6.82 -35.78 20.92
CA ASN A 123 8.19 -35.97 20.46
C ASN A 123 9.05 -36.78 21.46
N ALA A 124 8.76 -36.69 22.76
CA ALA A 124 9.43 -37.50 23.78
C ALA A 124 9.03 -38.99 23.77
N ASN A 125 7.92 -39.34 23.13
CA ASN A 125 7.40 -40.71 23.00
C ASN A 125 7.73 -41.38 21.65
N LYS A 126 8.50 -40.71 20.78
CA LYS A 126 9.08 -41.27 19.54
C LYS A 126 10.52 -41.71 19.78
#